data_AF-A0A223KWD6-F1
#
_entry.id   AF-A0A223KWD6-F1
#
_cell.length_a   1.000
_cell.length_b   1.000
_cell.length_c   1.000
_cell.angle_alpha   90.00
_cell.angle_beta   90.00
_cell.angle_gamma   90.00
#
_symmetry.space_group_name_H-M   'P 1'
#
loop_
_entity.id
_entity.type
_entity.pdbx_description
1 polymer ?
#
loop_
_entity_poly.entity_id
_entity_poly.type
_entity_poly.pdbx_seq_one_letter_code
_entity_poly.pdbx_strand_id
1 'polypeptide(L)'
;MKTSSVGRKSVAVGVKVSSVGRKSAAVGVKVSSVGRKSVAIGVKTSSVGRKSIAVGVKASSVGRKSVAVGVKVSSVGRKSAAVGVKTSSVGRKSIAVGVKTSSVGRKSVAVGVKLTSVGAKPKSIGTKGE
;
A
#
# COMPACT_ATOMS: atom_id res chain seq x y z
N MET A 1 -14.44 9.59 -19.93
CA MET A 1 -13.81 9.44 -18.59
C MET A 1 -14.70 8.53 -17.74
N LYS A 2 -14.20 7.42 -17.16
CA LYS A 2 -15.00 6.57 -16.25
C LYS A 2 -14.53 6.79 -14.81
N THR A 3 -15.35 7.44 -14.00
CA THR A 3 -15.17 7.58 -12.55
C THR A 3 -16.41 7.02 -11.85
N SER A 4 -16.23 6.35 -10.70
CA SER A 4 -17.34 5.89 -9.86
C SER A 4 -17.05 6.19 -8.39
N SER A 5 -18.08 6.70 -7.70
CA SER A 5 -18.01 7.08 -6.30
C SER A 5 -19.20 6.46 -5.57
N VAL A 6 -18.95 5.39 -4.82
CA VAL A 6 -19.97 4.61 -4.11
C VAL A 6 -19.70 4.73 -2.61
N GLY A 7 -20.30 5.73 -1.98
CA GLY A 7 -20.22 5.92 -0.54
C GLY A 7 -20.45 7.36 -0.10
N ARG A 8 -20.96 7.53 1.12
CA ARG A 8 -21.13 8.87 1.68
C ARG A 8 -19.77 9.58 1.79
N LYS A 9 -19.64 10.76 1.17
CA LYS A 9 -18.42 11.58 1.10
C LYS A 9 -17.24 10.88 0.40
N SER A 10 -17.50 10.03 -0.60
CA SER A 10 -16.43 9.45 -1.43
C SER A 10 -15.99 10.39 -2.54
N VAL A 11 -14.71 10.38 -2.88
CA VAL A 11 -14.09 11.20 -3.95
C VAL A 11 -13.48 10.29 -5.01
N ALA A 12 -13.78 10.54 -6.28
CA ALA A 12 -13.23 9.83 -7.43
C ALA A 12 -12.88 10.84 -8.54
N VAL A 13 -11.60 11.06 -8.80
CA VAL A 13 -11.11 12.08 -9.75
C VAL A 13 -10.09 11.46 -10.72
N GLY A 14 -10.30 11.61 -12.02
CA GLY A 14 -9.37 11.19 -13.07
C GLY A 14 -9.94 10.18 -14.07
N VAL A 15 -9.13 9.22 -14.55
CA VAL A 15 -9.50 8.31 -15.65
C VAL A 15 -9.49 6.85 -15.18
N LYS A 16 -10.62 6.15 -15.30
CA LYS A 16 -10.81 4.76 -14.82
C LYS A 16 -10.58 4.68 -13.31
N VAL A 17 -11.33 5.47 -12.55
CA VAL A 17 -11.18 5.61 -11.10
C VAL A 17 -12.42 5.09 -10.38
N SER A 18 -12.25 4.35 -9.30
CA SER A 18 -13.34 3.84 -8.46
C SER A 18 -13.06 4.11 -6.99
N SER A 19 -14.04 4.68 -6.29
CA SER A 19 -13.98 4.99 -4.86
C SER A 19 -15.19 4.39 -4.17
N VAL A 20 -15.02 3.23 -3.52
CA VAL A 20 -16.07 2.47 -2.87
C VAL A 20 -15.85 2.49 -1.36
N GLY A 21 -16.61 3.30 -0.65
CA GLY A 21 -16.58 3.35 0.80
C GLY A 21 -16.92 4.71 1.38
N ARG A 22 -17.40 4.71 2.63
CA ARG A 22 -17.65 5.96 3.35
C ARG A 22 -16.34 6.72 3.58
N LYS A 23 -16.26 7.97 3.11
CA LYS A 23 -15.06 8.83 3.15
C LYS A 23 -13.85 8.23 2.40
N SER A 24 -14.06 7.44 1.34
CA SER A 24 -12.95 6.94 0.50
C SER A 24 -12.50 8.02 -0.49
N ALA A 25 -11.23 8.00 -0.89
CA ALA A 25 -10.70 8.87 -1.93
C ALA A 25 -9.90 8.04 -2.95
N ALA A 26 -10.14 8.32 -4.23
CA ALA A 26 -9.45 7.73 -5.36
C ALA A 26 -9.11 8.85 -6.37
N VAL A 27 -7.83 9.06 -6.67
CA VAL A 27 -7.39 10.16 -7.55
C VAL A 27 -6.28 9.67 -8.51
N GLY A 28 -6.47 9.85 -9.82
CA GLY A 28 -5.46 9.60 -10.84
C GLY A 28 -5.93 8.73 -12.01
N VAL A 29 -5.09 7.79 -12.48
CA VAL A 29 -5.37 6.95 -13.66
C VAL A 29 -5.36 5.47 -13.30
N LYS A 30 -6.46 4.75 -13.57
CA LYS A 30 -6.63 3.33 -13.18
C LYS A 30 -6.50 3.14 -11.66
N VAL A 31 -7.28 3.87 -10.88
CA VAL A 31 -7.16 3.90 -9.41
C VAL A 31 -8.40 3.28 -8.76
N SER A 32 -8.22 2.49 -7.70
CA SER A 32 -9.31 1.89 -6.93
C SER A 32 -9.11 2.07 -5.43
N SER A 33 -10.11 2.62 -4.75
CA SER A 33 -10.12 2.80 -3.30
C SER A 33 -11.34 2.11 -2.73
N VAL A 34 -11.16 0.95 -2.11
CA VAL A 34 -12.23 0.10 -1.57
C VAL A 34 -12.08 0.02 -0.05
N GLY A 35 -12.93 0.71 0.67
CA GLY A 35 -12.96 0.66 2.13
C GLY A 35 -13.38 1.98 2.78
N ARG A 36 -13.89 1.88 4.00
CA ARG A 36 -14.18 3.08 4.79
C ARG A 36 -12.88 3.81 5.12
N LYS A 37 -12.82 5.10 4.75
CA LYS A 37 -11.63 5.96 4.89
C LYS A 37 -10.39 5.44 4.13
N SER A 38 -10.56 4.67 3.05
CA SER A 38 -9.43 4.26 2.20
C SER A 38 -9.00 5.42 1.30
N VAL A 39 -7.71 5.49 0.99
CA VAL A 39 -7.14 6.49 0.08
C VAL A 39 -6.29 5.78 -0.96
N ALA A 40 -6.52 6.05 -2.23
CA ALA A 40 -5.72 5.57 -3.35
C ALA A 40 -5.39 6.76 -4.27
N ILE A 41 -4.11 7.04 -4.50
CA ILE A 41 -3.68 8.19 -5.32
C ILE A 41 -2.55 7.77 -6.26
N GLY A 42 -2.66 8.11 -7.56
CA GLY A 42 -1.59 7.95 -8.55
C GLY A 42 -2.00 7.14 -9.78
N VAL A 43 -1.13 6.24 -10.25
CA VAL A 43 -1.33 5.51 -11.52
C VAL A 43 -1.30 4.00 -11.28
N LYS A 44 -2.36 3.29 -11.68
CA LYS A 44 -2.53 1.84 -11.42
C LYS A 44 -2.47 1.53 -9.91
N THR A 45 -3.14 2.33 -9.09
CA THR A 45 -3.04 2.28 -7.63
C THR A 45 -4.28 1.69 -6.99
N SER A 46 -4.12 0.81 -6.00
CA SER A 46 -5.23 0.16 -5.29
C SER A 46 -5.10 0.26 -3.78
N SER A 47 -6.18 0.62 -3.10
CA SER A 47 -6.27 0.64 -1.64
C SER A 47 -7.49 -0.13 -1.22
N VAL A 48 -7.31 -1.30 -0.61
CA VAL A 48 -8.36 -2.23 -0.21
C VAL A 48 -8.27 -2.43 1.31
N GLY A 49 -9.19 -1.83 2.05
CA GLY A 49 -9.28 -1.98 3.49
C GLY A 49 -9.76 -0.74 4.23
N ARG A 50 -10.23 -0.94 5.46
CA ARG A 50 -10.61 0.19 6.31
C ARG A 50 -9.37 0.97 6.72
N LYS A 51 -9.33 2.27 6.40
CA LYS A 51 -8.18 3.18 6.62
C LYS A 51 -6.89 2.72 5.90
N SER A 52 -6.99 1.99 4.78
CA SER A 52 -5.82 1.68 3.95
C SER A 52 -5.40 2.91 3.15
N ILE A 53 -4.10 3.05 2.89
CA ILE A 53 -3.54 4.15 2.09
C ILE A 53 -2.62 3.54 1.04
N ALA A 54 -2.84 3.89 -0.23
CA ALA A 54 -1.97 3.55 -1.34
C ALA A 54 -1.67 4.83 -2.15
N VAL A 55 -0.39 5.18 -2.31
CA VAL A 55 0.02 6.39 -3.03
C VAL A 55 1.21 6.08 -3.93
N GLY A 56 1.13 6.48 -5.20
CA GLY A 56 2.23 6.37 -6.17
C GLY A 56 1.85 5.61 -7.44
N VAL A 57 2.83 4.92 -8.05
CA VAL A 57 2.64 4.21 -9.33
C VAL A 57 2.68 2.72 -9.08
N LYS A 58 1.62 1.98 -9.44
CA LYS A 58 1.49 0.54 -9.12
C LYS A 58 1.60 0.27 -7.61
N ALA A 59 1.06 1.16 -6.79
CA ALA A 59 1.00 0.97 -5.33
C ALA A 59 -0.26 0.18 -4.95
N SER A 60 -0.13 -0.81 -4.08
CA SER A 60 -1.23 -1.66 -3.60
C SER A 60 -1.20 -1.78 -2.08
N SER A 61 -2.28 -1.40 -1.42
CA SER A 61 -2.43 -1.48 0.03
C SER A 61 -3.63 -2.34 0.36
N VAL A 62 -3.41 -3.55 0.86
CA VAL A 62 -4.45 -4.54 1.16
C VAL A 62 -4.43 -4.85 2.65
N GLY A 63 -5.40 -4.32 3.39
CA GLY A 63 -5.55 -4.58 4.81
C GLY A 63 -6.09 -3.41 5.62
N ARG A 64 -6.55 -3.71 6.83
CA ARG A 64 -7.00 -2.66 7.75
C ARG A 64 -5.80 -1.85 8.25
N LYS A 65 -5.80 -0.55 8.01
CA LYS A 65 -4.69 0.38 8.32
C LYS A 65 -3.37 0.02 7.62
N SER A 66 -3.41 -0.62 6.45
CA SER A 66 -2.21 -0.85 5.64
C SER A 66 -1.77 0.44 4.93
N VAL A 67 -0.47 0.59 4.69
CA VAL A 67 0.10 1.74 3.98
C VAL A 67 1.05 1.23 2.89
N ALA A 68 0.87 1.70 1.66
CA ALA A 68 1.75 1.43 0.52
C ALA A 68 2.08 2.75 -0.18
N VAL A 69 3.33 3.20 -0.15
CA VAL A 69 3.72 4.49 -0.72
C VAL A 69 4.95 4.34 -1.61
N GLY A 70 4.83 4.74 -2.88
CA GLY A 70 5.94 4.78 -3.84
C GLY A 70 5.66 4.03 -5.14
N VAL A 71 6.70 3.47 -5.76
CA VAL A 71 6.62 2.86 -7.11
C VAL A 71 6.72 1.35 -7.04
N LYS A 72 5.72 0.63 -7.55
CA LYS A 72 5.62 -0.85 -7.50
C LYS A 72 5.70 -1.36 -6.05
N VAL A 73 4.85 -0.80 -5.18
CA VAL A 73 4.84 -1.09 -3.74
C VAL A 73 3.62 -1.91 -3.37
N SER A 74 3.77 -2.90 -2.48
CA SER A 74 2.66 -3.74 -2.00
C SER A 74 2.70 -3.86 -0.48
N SER A 75 1.58 -3.58 0.19
CA SER A 75 1.43 -3.72 1.65
C SER A 75 0.21 -4.58 1.93
N VAL A 76 0.43 -5.84 2.28
CA VAL A 76 -0.60 -6.85 2.51
C VAL A 76 -0.60 -7.24 3.98
N GLY A 77 -1.59 -6.77 4.73
CA GLY A 77 -1.75 -7.14 6.13
C GLY A 77 -2.39 -6.07 7.00
N ARG A 78 -2.85 -6.48 8.18
CA ARG A 78 -3.39 -5.55 9.16
C ARG A 78 -2.26 -4.72 9.77
N LYS A 79 -2.32 -3.40 9.62
CA LYS A 79 -1.28 -2.44 10.06
C LYS A 79 0.09 -2.68 9.39
N SER A 80 0.13 -3.25 8.18
CA SER A 80 1.38 -3.37 7.41
C SER A 80 1.77 -2.03 6.79
N ALA A 81 3.06 -1.79 6.59
CA ALA A 81 3.57 -0.62 5.88
C ALA A 81 4.63 -1.04 4.86
N ALA A 82 4.52 -0.55 3.63
CA ALA A 82 5.52 -0.67 2.59
C ALA A 82 5.78 0.72 1.99
N VAL A 83 7.03 1.17 1.96
CA VAL A 83 7.41 2.50 1.45
C VAL A 83 8.67 2.41 0.61
N GLY A 84 8.65 2.98 -0.60
CA GLY A 84 9.83 3.11 -1.47
C GLY A 84 9.61 2.62 -2.90
N VAL A 85 10.58 1.88 -3.45
CA VAL A 85 10.54 1.41 -4.85
C VAL A 85 10.72 -0.10 -4.90
N LYS A 86 9.77 -0.81 -5.53
CA LYS A 86 9.75 -2.29 -5.58
C LYS A 86 9.75 -2.90 -4.17
N THR A 87 8.89 -2.39 -3.29
CA THR A 87 8.87 -2.73 -1.86
C THR A 87 7.64 -3.58 -1.52
N SER A 88 7.79 -4.64 -0.72
CA SER A 88 6.69 -5.50 -0.29
C SER A 88 6.66 -5.72 1.21
N SER A 89 5.50 -5.55 1.84
CA SER A 89 5.28 -5.84 3.25
C SER A 89 4.11 -6.78 3.38
N VAL A 90 4.34 -8.03 3.78
CA VAL A 90 3.34 -9.08 3.86
C VAL A 90 3.28 -9.59 5.29
N GLY A 91 2.22 -9.26 6.02
CA GLY A 91 2.02 -9.71 7.39
C GLY A 91 1.32 -8.71 8.29
N ARG A 92 0.79 -9.19 9.41
CA ARG A 92 0.23 -8.31 10.43
C ARG A 92 1.35 -7.51 11.09
N LYS A 93 1.29 -6.18 11.03
CA LYS A 93 2.32 -5.25 11.54
C LYS A 93 3.69 -5.41 10.86
N SER A 94 3.78 -5.94 9.65
CA SER A 94 5.04 -5.98 8.91
C SER A 94 5.41 -4.57 8.39
N ILE A 95 6.70 -4.28 8.28
CA ILE A 95 7.20 -2.98 7.79
C ILE A 95 8.31 -3.25 6.78
N ALA A 96 8.18 -2.74 5.56
CA ALA A 96 9.22 -2.76 4.55
C ALA A 96 9.48 -1.33 4.06
N VAL A 97 10.70 -0.83 4.16
CA VAL A 97 11.06 0.52 3.72
C VAL A 97 12.33 0.46 2.88
N GLY A 98 12.34 1.16 1.75
CA GLY A 98 13.51 1.34 0.88
C GLY A 98 13.33 0.76 -0.53
N VAL A 99 14.41 0.28 -1.15
CA VAL A 99 14.43 -0.09 -2.58
C VAL A 99 14.65 -1.59 -2.74
N LYS A 100 13.75 -2.27 -3.47
CA LYS A 100 13.79 -3.74 -3.65
C LYS A 100 13.76 -4.49 -2.30
N THR A 101 12.93 -4.03 -1.37
CA THR A 101 12.91 -4.53 0.02
C THR A 101 11.62 -5.29 0.32
N SER A 102 11.74 -6.43 0.99
CA SER A 102 10.61 -7.29 1.35
C SER A 102 10.62 -7.64 2.84
N SER A 103 9.48 -7.47 3.51
CA SER A 103 9.24 -7.93 4.87
C SER A 103 8.08 -8.91 4.86
N VAL A 104 8.33 -10.17 5.24
CA VAL A 104 7.34 -11.24 5.26
C VAL A 104 7.22 -11.79 6.68
N GLY A 105 6.01 -11.74 7.23
CA GLY A 105 5.65 -12.31 8.51
C GLY A 105 5.16 -11.30 9.54
N ARG A 106 4.57 -11.81 10.63
CA ARG A 106 3.96 -10.99 11.68
C ARG A 106 5.04 -10.18 12.40
N LYS A 107 4.88 -8.85 12.45
CA LYS A 107 5.83 -7.91 13.05
C LYS A 107 7.25 -7.94 12.43
N SER A 108 7.41 -8.47 11.22
CA SER A 108 8.69 -8.42 10.48
C SER A 108 9.02 -6.97 10.12
N VAL A 109 10.30 -6.61 10.10
CA VAL A 109 10.79 -5.28 9.72
C VAL A 109 11.98 -5.42 8.78
N ALA A 110 11.89 -4.82 7.60
CA ALA A 110 12.99 -4.71 6.63
C ALA A 110 13.18 -3.24 6.22
N VAL A 111 14.35 -2.65 6.47
CA VAL A 111 14.64 -1.24 6.14
C VAL A 111 15.97 -1.12 5.40
N GLY A 112 15.92 -0.72 4.14
CA GLY A 112 17.11 -0.41 3.33
C GLY A 112 17.00 -0.92 1.89
N VAL A 113 18.09 -1.44 1.31
CA VAL A 113 18.16 -1.74 -0.13
C VAL A 113 18.42 -3.23 -0.38
N LYS A 114 17.63 -3.84 -1.26
CA LYS A 114 17.71 -5.27 -1.64
C LYS A 114 17.57 -6.23 -0.44
N LEU A 115 16.81 -5.85 0.59
CA LEU A 115 16.66 -6.65 1.80
C LEU A 115 15.45 -7.57 1.77
N THR A 116 15.57 -8.72 2.45
CA THR A 116 14.47 -9.66 2.69
C THR A 116 14.46 -10.05 4.16
N SER A 117 13.35 -9.83 4.87
CA SER A 117 13.18 -10.22 6.27
C SER A 117 12.00 -11.16 6.41
N VAL A 118 12.25 -12.45 6.70
CA VAL A 118 11.23 -13.51 6.73
C VAL A 118 11.11 -14.10 8.13
N GLY A 119 9.88 -14.21 8.65
CA GLY A 119 9.59 -14.86 9.93
C GLY A 119 8.69 -14.06 10.87
N ALA A 120 8.47 -14.57 12.09
CA ALA A 120 7.74 -13.86 13.12
C ALA A 120 8.68 -12.94 13.93
N LYS A 121 8.52 -11.62 13.76
CA LYS A 121 9.35 -10.56 14.37
C LYS A 121 10.83 -10.43 13.92
N PRO A 122 11.27 -10.85 12.72
CA PRO A 122 12.64 -10.58 12.27
C PRO A 122 12.82 -9.08 12.04
N LYS A 123 14.06 -8.62 12.18
CA LYS A 123 14.48 -7.25 11.87
C LYS A 123 15.70 -7.33 10.97
N SER A 124 15.64 -6.66 9.82
CA SER A 124 16.75 -6.54 8.88
C SER A 124 16.89 -5.07 8.52
N ILE A 125 18.05 -4.48 8.77
CA ILE A 125 18.34 -3.07 8.52
C ILE A 125 19.67 -3.00 7.78
N GLY A 126 19.74 -2.20 6.72
CA GLY A 126 20.96 -1.98 5.95
C GLY A 126 20.78 -2.26 4.45
N THR A 127 21.88 -2.51 3.78
CA THR A 127 21.89 -2.95 2.39
C THR A 127 22.23 -4.44 2.37
N LYS A 128 21.70 -5.19 1.40
CA LYS A 128 22.32 -6.47 1.07
C LYS A 128 23.69 -6.12 0.48
N GLY A 129 24.74 -6.33 1.28
CA GLY A 129 26.10 -5.92 0.98
C GLY A 129 26.61 -6.47 -0.35
N GLU A 130 27.57 -5.73 -0.90
CA GLU A 130 28.85 -6.38 -1.23
C GLU A 130 29.46 -6.95 0.06
#